data_AF-A0A3P8VVV4-F1
#
_entry.id   AF-A0A3P8VVV4-F1
#
_cell.length_a   1.000
_cell.length_b   1.000
_cell.length_c   1.000
_cell.angle_alpha   90.00
_cell.angle_beta   90.00
_cell.angle_gamma   90.00
#
_symmetry.space_group_name_H-M   'P 1'
#
loop_
_entity.id
_entity.type
_entity.pdbx_description
1 polymer ?
#
loop_
_entity_poly.entity_id
_entity_poly.type
_entity_poly.pdbx_seq_one_letter_code
_entity_poly.pdbx_strand_id
1 'polypeptide(L)'
;MVKQSSSQTSVAVTEQTHKCSSSCLGPLTFHNRAVGDMVRLSQGCRLAERNDTTFKNGLVFSSRPLKAQEKVRLRVERDSHRWQGTVRLGFTNVPPSARSLPLPCLAIPDLSDSPGHWMAPVHESYCQPGSVLEFWVSGGGSVYVTNDRSRRQKKLLSGVDLSKPLWAVIDIYGQTCSVFLLGSEKKALISTSRSCPAPEPLTSSDIDNIHSWISTVSKLCEDSEDRVSDLDRDVTADKHWGLKRMIGMRKLLVHFSVPSIDIFRDEFHFY
;
A
#
# COMPACT_ATOMS: atom_id res chain seq x y z
N MET A 1 -33.79 22.19 19.22
CA MET A 1 -32.76 21.12 19.22
C MET A 1 -32.87 20.38 17.88
N VAL A 2 -32.20 20.89 16.84
CA VAL A 2 -32.31 20.37 15.47
C VAL A 2 -31.10 19.49 15.20
N LYS A 3 -31.34 18.19 14.99
CA LYS A 3 -30.34 17.21 14.54
C LYS A 3 -29.95 17.57 13.09
N GLN A 4 -28.69 17.93 12.87
CA GLN A 4 -28.11 17.92 11.52
C GLN A 4 -27.51 16.55 11.25
N SER A 5 -28.10 15.84 10.29
CA SER A 5 -27.59 14.61 9.71
C SER A 5 -26.71 14.97 8.52
N SER A 6 -25.38 14.83 8.66
CA SER A 6 -24.43 14.97 7.55
C SER A 6 -24.37 13.67 6.75
N SER A 7 -24.99 13.67 5.57
CA SER A 7 -24.84 12.61 4.57
C SER A 7 -23.46 12.71 3.92
N GLN A 8 -22.55 11.78 4.26
CA GLN A 8 -21.30 11.57 3.53
C GLN A 8 -21.59 10.87 2.20
N THR A 9 -21.49 11.61 1.10
CA THR A 9 -21.48 11.04 -0.25
C THR A 9 -20.04 10.69 -0.60
N SER A 10 -19.70 9.40 -0.57
CA SER A 10 -18.39 8.91 -1.00
C SER A 10 -18.26 8.98 -2.52
N VAL A 11 -17.50 9.94 -3.03
CA VAL A 11 -17.16 10.03 -4.46
C VAL A 11 -16.01 9.08 -4.74
N ALA A 12 -16.25 8.09 -5.60
CA ALA A 12 -15.19 7.25 -6.15
C ALA A 12 -14.29 8.11 -7.04
N VAL A 13 -13.09 8.42 -6.54
CA VAL A 13 -12.03 9.07 -7.32
C VAL A 13 -11.69 8.15 -8.50
N THR A 14 -11.92 8.62 -9.72
CA THR A 14 -11.54 7.92 -10.94
C THR A 14 -10.02 7.86 -11.01
N GLU A 15 -9.46 6.73 -10.59
CA GLU A 15 -8.05 6.38 -10.83
C GLU A 15 -7.78 6.48 -12.33
N GLN A 16 -6.84 7.34 -12.73
CA GLN A 16 -6.23 7.22 -14.06
C GLN A 16 -5.72 5.79 -14.18
N THR A 17 -6.37 4.98 -15.02
CA THR A 17 -6.02 3.58 -15.18
C THR A 17 -4.62 3.51 -15.79
N HIS A 18 -3.62 3.35 -14.93
CA HIS A 18 -2.23 3.30 -15.29
C HIS A 18 -1.99 2.04 -16.18
N LYS A 19 -1.89 2.24 -17.50
CA LYS A 19 -1.69 1.15 -18.46
C LYS A 19 -0.25 0.67 -18.41
N CYS A 20 -0.05 -0.55 -17.92
CA CYS A 20 1.25 -1.20 -17.85
C CYS A 20 1.45 -2.23 -18.96
N SER A 21 2.71 -2.53 -19.31
CA SER A 21 3.04 -3.75 -20.04
C SER A 21 2.71 -5.01 -19.21
N SER A 22 2.54 -6.15 -19.88
CA SER A 22 2.38 -7.46 -19.23
C SER A 22 3.59 -7.86 -18.37
N SER A 23 4.76 -7.28 -18.62
CA SER A 23 5.98 -7.48 -17.85
C SER A 23 6.10 -6.57 -16.63
N CYS A 24 5.14 -5.67 -16.38
CA CYS A 24 5.18 -4.76 -15.25
C CYS A 24 4.98 -5.49 -13.92
N LEU A 25 5.77 -5.11 -12.91
CA LEU A 25 5.61 -5.63 -11.55
C LEU A 25 4.54 -4.88 -10.74
N GLY A 26 3.95 -3.83 -11.31
CA GLY A 26 3.13 -2.85 -10.60
C GLY A 26 3.99 -1.84 -9.84
N PRO A 27 3.40 -0.70 -9.42
CA PRO A 27 4.13 0.33 -8.71
C PRO A 27 4.64 -0.22 -7.37
N LEU A 28 5.74 0.35 -6.89
CA LEU A 28 6.30 0.01 -5.58
C LEU A 28 6.57 1.29 -4.79
N THR A 29 5.91 1.40 -3.65
CA THR A 29 6.02 2.50 -2.68
C THR A 29 6.20 1.90 -1.28
N PHE A 30 6.45 2.75 -0.28
CA PHE A 30 6.23 2.40 1.11
C PHE A 30 4.73 2.35 1.42
N HIS A 31 4.32 1.40 2.27
CA HIS A 31 2.95 1.28 2.74
C HIS A 31 2.56 2.51 3.57
N ASN A 32 1.51 3.22 3.16
CA ASN A 32 1.18 4.55 3.70
C ASN A 32 0.64 4.56 5.13
N ARG A 33 0.17 3.41 5.65
CA ARG A 33 -0.40 3.30 7.02
C ARG A 33 0.46 2.51 8.00
N ALA A 34 1.40 1.71 7.50
CA ALA A 34 2.25 0.87 8.35
C ALA A 34 3.64 1.50 8.38
N VAL A 35 3.76 2.56 9.17
CA VAL A 35 4.92 3.45 9.20
C VAL A 35 5.29 3.69 10.65
N GLY A 36 6.58 3.60 10.97
CA GLY A 36 7.07 3.82 12.33
C GLY A 36 6.83 5.26 12.78
N ASP A 37 6.59 5.44 14.08
CA ASP A 37 6.17 6.72 14.66
C ASP A 37 7.12 7.89 14.40
N MET A 38 8.39 7.61 14.09
CA MET A 38 9.42 8.62 13.83
C MET A 38 9.70 8.81 12.34
N VAL A 39 8.93 8.16 11.46
CA VAL A 39 9.10 8.22 10.01
C VAL A 39 8.04 9.11 9.36
N ARG A 40 8.50 10.03 8.54
CA ARG A 40 7.66 10.80 7.62
C ARG A 40 7.83 10.26 6.20
N LEU A 41 6.71 9.96 5.54
CA LEU A 41 6.70 9.63 4.12
C LEU A 41 6.47 10.88 3.26
N SER A 42 7.17 10.97 2.13
CA SER A 42 7.01 12.03 1.15
C SER A 42 7.27 11.51 -0.27
N GLN A 43 7.17 12.39 -1.28
CA GLN A 43 7.41 12.07 -2.70
C GLN A 43 6.59 10.86 -3.20
N GLY A 44 5.28 10.85 -2.92
CA GLY A 44 4.39 9.76 -3.31
C GLY A 44 4.67 8.45 -2.55
N CYS A 45 4.98 8.55 -1.25
CA CYS A 45 5.38 7.41 -0.41
C CYS A 45 6.63 6.68 -0.92
N ARG A 46 7.56 7.40 -1.58
CA ARG A 46 8.84 6.82 -2.03
C ARG A 46 10.02 7.29 -1.20
N LEU A 47 9.93 8.45 -0.56
CA LEU A 47 10.93 8.93 0.39
C LEU A 47 10.43 8.64 1.80
N ALA A 48 11.25 7.97 2.61
CA ALA A 48 11.01 7.74 4.02
C ALA A 48 12.13 8.38 4.84
N GLU A 49 11.76 9.28 5.75
CA GLU A 49 12.70 10.04 6.57
C GLU A 49 12.39 9.81 8.04
N ARG A 50 13.34 9.22 8.75
CA ARG A 50 13.30 9.12 10.21
C ARG A 50 13.81 10.41 10.83
N ASN A 51 13.16 10.86 11.90
CA ASN A 51 13.61 11.98 12.72
C ASN A 51 15.05 11.74 13.23
N ASP A 52 15.92 12.73 13.05
CA ASP A 52 17.35 12.66 13.44
C ASP A 52 17.56 12.71 14.97
N THR A 53 16.54 13.03 15.76
CA THR A 53 16.62 13.07 17.23
C THR A 53 16.58 11.70 17.90
N THR A 54 16.38 10.61 17.14
CA THR A 54 16.36 9.22 17.62
C THR A 54 17.26 8.36 16.74
N PHE A 55 17.38 7.06 17.01
CA PHE A 55 18.02 6.05 16.15
C PHE A 55 17.08 4.89 15.77
N LYS A 56 15.83 4.92 16.26
CA LYS A 56 14.85 3.83 16.20
C LYS A 56 13.46 4.32 15.78
N ASN A 57 12.46 3.43 15.79
CA ASN A 57 11.10 3.64 15.28
C ASN A 57 11.09 3.96 13.78
N GLY A 58 12.01 3.33 13.03
CA GLY A 58 12.28 3.57 11.61
C GLY A 58 11.60 2.59 10.65
N LEU A 59 10.64 1.78 11.13
CA LEU A 59 10.05 0.70 10.35
C LEU A 59 9.18 1.22 9.20
N VAL A 60 9.42 0.68 8.01
CA VAL A 60 8.57 0.84 6.82
C VAL A 60 8.46 -0.48 6.06
N PHE A 61 7.38 -0.64 5.31
CA PHE A 61 7.08 -1.85 4.54
C PHE A 61 6.83 -1.53 3.08
N SER A 62 7.03 -2.47 2.18
CA SER A 62 6.54 -2.33 0.80
C SER A 62 5.02 -2.20 0.77
N SER A 63 4.49 -1.43 -0.18
CA SER A 63 3.04 -1.23 -0.34
C SER A 63 2.30 -2.46 -0.88
N ARG A 64 3.03 -3.40 -1.51
CA ARG A 64 2.50 -4.65 -2.05
C ARG A 64 3.43 -5.83 -1.76
N PRO A 65 2.92 -7.07 -1.92
CA PRO A 65 3.77 -8.25 -1.95
C PRO A 65 4.81 -8.21 -3.08
N LEU A 66 5.94 -8.85 -2.82
CA LEU A 66 7.08 -9.02 -3.73
C LEU A 66 7.19 -10.49 -4.14
N LYS A 67 7.64 -10.73 -5.37
CA LYS A 67 7.92 -12.07 -5.87
C LYS A 67 9.32 -12.51 -5.46
N ALA A 68 9.56 -13.82 -5.35
CA ALA A 68 10.93 -14.32 -5.28
C ALA A 68 11.74 -13.85 -6.50
N GLN A 69 13.02 -13.53 -6.28
CA GLN A 69 13.94 -12.89 -7.24
C GLN A 69 13.55 -11.47 -7.69
N GLU A 70 12.54 -10.86 -7.08
CA GLU A 70 12.25 -9.44 -7.27
C GLU A 70 13.17 -8.61 -6.36
N LYS A 71 14.07 -7.85 -6.98
CA LYS A 71 15.03 -6.99 -6.31
C LYS A 71 14.43 -5.63 -6.02
N VAL A 72 14.30 -5.32 -4.74
CA VAL A 72 13.94 -3.98 -4.27
C VAL A 72 15.18 -3.09 -4.35
N ARG A 73 15.03 -1.90 -4.96
CA ARG A 73 16.11 -0.93 -5.12
C ARG A 73 15.88 0.25 -4.18
N LEU A 74 16.80 0.46 -3.25
CA LEU A 74 16.69 1.42 -2.17
C LEU A 74 17.95 2.30 -2.14
N ARG A 75 17.79 3.60 -2.36
CA ARG A 75 18.89 4.56 -2.23
C ARG A 75 18.97 5.08 -0.80
N VAL A 76 20.17 5.11 -0.24
CA VAL A 76 20.41 5.85 1.01
C VAL A 76 20.52 7.33 0.68
N GLU A 77 19.68 8.17 1.26
CA GLU A 77 19.64 9.61 0.98
C GLU A 77 20.52 10.39 1.96
N ARG A 78 20.36 10.11 3.25
CA ARG A 78 21.04 10.84 4.32
C ARG A 78 21.36 9.94 5.50
N ASP A 79 22.53 10.21 6.06
CA ASP A 79 22.98 9.64 7.32
C ASP A 79 23.20 10.74 8.38
N SER A 80 23.37 10.30 9.63
CA SER A 80 23.68 11.11 10.80
C SER A 80 24.74 10.42 11.63
N HIS A 81 25.87 11.10 11.80
CA HIS A 81 26.99 10.62 12.61
C HIS A 81 26.73 10.68 14.12
N ARG A 82 25.53 11.10 14.53
CA ARG A 82 25.11 11.16 15.94
C ARG A 82 24.79 9.77 16.51
N TRP A 83 24.55 8.80 15.64
CA TRP A 83 24.10 7.46 15.98
C TRP A 83 25.09 6.42 15.49
N GLN A 84 24.95 5.18 15.98
CA GLN A 84 25.73 4.05 15.50
C GLN A 84 24.80 2.99 14.88
N GLY A 85 25.38 2.14 14.04
CA GLY A 85 24.66 1.12 13.30
C GLY A 85 24.00 1.66 12.03
N THR A 86 23.32 0.78 11.32
CA THR A 86 22.96 0.96 9.91
C THR A 86 21.58 0.36 9.63
N VAL A 87 21.04 0.66 8.45
CA VAL A 87 19.77 0.10 7.98
C VAL A 87 19.71 -1.43 8.17
N ARG A 88 18.56 -1.93 8.60
CA ARG A 88 18.27 -3.37 8.64
C ARG A 88 17.23 -3.69 7.58
N LEU A 89 17.44 -4.78 6.87
CA LEU A 89 16.60 -5.20 5.75
C LEU A 89 16.06 -6.60 6.00
N GLY A 90 14.88 -6.85 5.43
CA GLY A 90 14.25 -8.13 5.60
C GLY A 90 12.95 -8.29 4.85
N PHE A 91 12.26 -9.37 5.19
CA PHE A 91 10.96 -9.71 4.64
C PHE A 91 10.00 -10.18 5.73
N THR A 92 8.71 -10.10 5.45
CA THR A 92 7.66 -10.60 6.34
C THR A 92 6.51 -11.21 5.57
N ASN A 93 5.90 -12.26 6.13
CA ASN A 93 4.64 -12.83 5.67
C ASN A 93 3.42 -12.22 6.38
N VAL A 94 3.61 -11.27 7.29
CA VAL A 94 2.54 -10.55 7.97
C VAL A 94 2.18 -9.30 7.14
N PRO A 95 0.94 -9.22 6.61
CA PRO A 95 0.52 -8.08 5.80
C PRO A 95 0.69 -6.76 6.55
N PRO A 96 1.26 -5.70 5.94
CA PRO A 96 1.38 -4.39 6.59
C PRO A 96 0.02 -3.80 7.02
N SER A 97 -1.05 -4.09 6.28
CA SER A 97 -2.41 -3.66 6.61
C SER A 97 -3.01 -4.32 7.86
N ALA A 98 -2.45 -5.44 8.32
CA ALA A 98 -2.92 -6.17 9.50
C ALA A 98 -2.22 -5.72 10.79
N ARG A 99 -1.26 -4.79 10.72
CA ARG A 99 -0.48 -4.34 11.87
C ARG A 99 -1.22 -3.26 12.65
N SER A 100 -1.23 -3.38 13.97
CA SER A 100 -1.65 -2.31 14.88
C SER A 100 -0.54 -1.28 15.05
N LEU A 101 -0.92 -0.01 15.18
CA LEU A 101 0.00 1.07 15.58
C LEU A 101 -0.07 1.27 17.11
N PRO A 102 1.02 1.72 17.76
CA PRO A 102 2.34 1.99 17.17
C PRO A 102 3.05 0.69 16.76
N LEU A 103 3.92 0.79 15.76
CA LEU A 103 4.76 -0.34 15.36
C LEU A 103 5.84 -0.60 16.43
N PRO A 104 6.42 -1.81 16.47
CA PRO A 104 7.60 -2.08 17.30
C PRO A 104 8.73 -1.10 17.04
N CYS A 105 9.54 -0.84 18.07
CA CYS A 105 10.54 0.23 17.98
C CYS A 105 11.75 -0.15 17.12
N LEU A 106 12.03 -1.44 17.00
CA LEU A 106 13.15 -1.99 16.24
C LEU A 106 12.71 -3.19 15.40
N ALA A 107 13.36 -3.40 14.26
CA ALA A 107 13.22 -4.69 13.55
C ALA A 107 13.90 -5.84 14.30
N ILE A 108 15.03 -5.56 14.94
CA ILE A 108 15.82 -6.53 15.71
C ILE A 108 16.01 -5.96 17.11
N PRO A 109 15.58 -6.66 18.18
CA PRO A 109 14.97 -8.00 18.17
C PRO A 109 13.45 -8.02 17.91
N ASP A 110 12.74 -6.90 18.08
CA ASP A 110 11.27 -6.93 18.28
C ASP A 110 10.47 -7.61 17.15
N LEU A 111 10.85 -7.43 15.88
CA LEU A 111 10.22 -8.15 14.77
C LEU A 111 10.86 -9.52 14.54
N SER A 112 12.19 -9.63 14.58
CA SER A 112 12.91 -10.87 14.26
C SER A 112 12.57 -12.03 15.18
N ASP A 113 12.15 -11.75 16.41
CA ASP A 113 11.78 -12.77 17.39
C ASP A 113 10.34 -13.27 17.18
N SER A 114 9.57 -12.58 16.34
CA SER A 114 8.18 -12.92 16.02
C SER A 114 8.11 -13.77 14.75
N PRO A 115 7.33 -14.88 14.73
CA PRO A 115 7.16 -15.71 13.55
C PRO A 115 6.73 -14.91 12.30
N GLY A 116 7.26 -15.32 11.14
CA GLY A 116 6.93 -14.68 9.86
C GLY A 116 7.69 -13.38 9.59
N HIS A 117 8.83 -13.15 10.26
CA HIS A 117 9.73 -12.02 10.01
C HIS A 117 11.16 -12.53 9.88
N TRP A 118 11.90 -11.98 8.92
CA TRP A 118 13.31 -12.30 8.70
C TRP A 118 14.08 -11.02 8.49
N MET A 119 14.84 -10.59 9.49
CA MET A 119 15.54 -9.30 9.50
C MET A 119 17.05 -9.51 9.69
N ALA A 120 17.86 -8.71 9.01
CA ALA A 120 19.30 -8.68 9.21
C ALA A 120 19.88 -7.27 9.07
N PRO A 121 20.93 -6.93 9.83
CA PRO A 121 21.66 -5.68 9.63
C PRO A 121 22.44 -5.70 8.31
N VAL A 122 22.48 -4.57 7.62
CA VAL A 122 23.35 -4.37 6.45
C VAL A 122 24.67 -3.79 6.92
N HIS A 123 25.79 -4.27 6.36
CA HIS A 123 27.10 -3.74 6.73
C HIS A 123 27.24 -2.27 6.32
N GLU A 124 27.81 -1.44 7.18
CA GLU A 124 27.96 0.02 6.99
C GLU A 124 28.60 0.40 5.67
N SER A 125 29.54 -0.42 5.19
CA SER A 125 30.20 -0.19 3.90
C SER A 125 29.25 -0.20 2.69
N TYR A 126 28.00 -0.60 2.86
CA TYR A 126 26.97 -0.59 1.81
C TYR A 126 26.08 0.65 1.88
N CYS A 127 26.05 1.33 3.02
CA CYS A 127 24.99 2.25 3.41
C CYS A 127 25.40 3.71 3.30
N GLN A 128 26.49 4.07 2.62
CA GLN A 128 26.88 5.47 2.50
C GLN A 128 25.82 6.26 1.71
N PRO A 129 25.62 7.55 1.99
CA PRO A 129 24.72 8.40 1.22
C PRO A 129 25.00 8.34 -0.28
N GLY A 130 23.93 8.26 -1.07
CA GLY A 130 23.95 8.06 -2.51
C GLY A 130 24.07 6.61 -2.97
N SER A 131 24.45 5.67 -2.10
CA SER A 131 24.56 4.25 -2.47
C SER A 131 23.19 3.65 -2.74
N VAL A 132 23.12 2.80 -3.76
CA VAL A 132 21.89 2.07 -4.10
C VAL A 132 22.02 0.62 -3.68
N LEU A 133 21.24 0.25 -2.67
CA LEU A 133 21.09 -1.13 -2.24
C LEU A 133 20.10 -1.85 -3.16
N GLU A 134 20.43 -3.06 -3.57
CA GLU A 134 19.45 -4.01 -4.08
C GLU A 134 19.36 -5.19 -3.12
N PHE A 135 18.15 -5.51 -2.65
CA PHE A 135 17.93 -6.68 -1.81
C PHE A 135 16.74 -7.50 -2.31
N TRP A 136 16.83 -8.82 -2.15
CA TRP A 136 15.83 -9.77 -2.62
C TRP A 136 15.87 -11.06 -1.83
N VAL A 137 14.79 -11.83 -1.95
CA VAL A 137 14.76 -13.24 -1.55
C VAL A 137 14.97 -14.13 -2.78
N SER A 138 15.86 -15.12 -2.66
CA SER A 138 16.07 -16.12 -3.71
C SER A 138 14.93 -17.14 -3.75
N GLY A 139 14.87 -17.94 -4.81
CA GLY A 139 13.92 -19.07 -4.90
C GLY A 139 14.13 -20.16 -3.82
N GLY A 140 15.29 -20.17 -3.16
CA GLY A 140 15.59 -21.07 -2.04
C GLY A 140 15.39 -20.43 -0.66
N GLY A 141 14.68 -19.30 -0.56
CA GLY A 141 14.36 -18.66 0.72
C GLY A 141 15.57 -18.00 1.42
N SER A 142 16.61 -17.65 0.66
CA SER A 142 17.77 -16.91 1.19
C SER A 142 17.68 -15.44 0.83
N VAL A 143 17.95 -14.55 1.77
CA VAL A 143 17.95 -13.10 1.54
C VAL A 143 19.35 -12.64 1.15
N TYR A 144 19.43 -11.83 0.11
CA TYR A 144 20.67 -11.25 -0.39
C TYR A 144 20.58 -9.73 -0.46
N VAL A 145 21.74 -9.09 -0.35
CA VAL A 145 21.93 -7.67 -0.61
C VAL A 145 23.16 -7.46 -1.49
N THR A 146 23.12 -6.45 -2.35
CA THR A 146 24.28 -5.89 -3.05
C THR A 146 24.18 -4.37 -3.00
N ASN A 147 25.27 -3.65 -3.22
CA ASN A 147 25.20 -2.24 -3.56
C ASN A 147 25.79 -2.00 -4.95
N ASP A 148 25.52 -0.84 -5.53
CA ASP A 148 26.07 -0.38 -6.81
C ASP A 148 27.61 -0.32 -6.82
N ARG A 149 28.23 -0.04 -5.67
CA ARG A 149 29.70 0.05 -5.52
C ARG A 149 30.39 -1.31 -5.49
N SER A 150 29.75 -2.34 -4.92
CA SER A 150 30.26 -3.70 -4.80
C SER A 150 29.42 -4.62 -5.67
N ARG A 151 30.00 -5.11 -6.76
CA ARG A 151 29.41 -6.16 -7.60
C ARG A 151 29.24 -7.51 -6.86
N ARG A 152 29.66 -7.62 -5.60
CA ARG A 152 29.54 -8.84 -4.78
C ARG A 152 28.21 -8.85 -4.02
N GLN A 153 27.43 -9.89 -4.28
CA GLN A 153 26.21 -10.18 -3.54
C GLN A 153 26.59 -10.77 -2.17
N LYS A 154 26.00 -10.23 -1.10
CA LYS A 154 26.15 -10.75 0.27
C LYS A 154 24.86 -11.44 0.70
N LYS A 155 24.97 -12.67 1.19
CA LYS A 155 23.87 -13.38 1.83
C LYS A 155 23.66 -12.82 3.25
N LEU A 156 22.44 -12.45 3.60
CA LEU A 156 22.08 -11.89 4.91
C LEU A 156 21.55 -12.96 5.86
N LEU A 157 20.59 -13.77 5.39
CA LEU A 157 19.94 -14.82 6.19
C LEU A 157 19.30 -15.90 5.30
N SER A 158 18.70 -16.92 5.91
CA SER A 158 17.99 -18.01 5.24
C SER A 158 16.72 -18.41 5.98
N GLY A 159 15.91 -19.26 5.35
CA GLY A 159 14.71 -19.82 5.96
C GLY A 159 13.46 -18.97 5.74
N VAL A 160 13.47 -18.06 4.75
CA VAL A 160 12.25 -17.32 4.38
C VAL A 160 11.22 -18.29 3.81
N ASP A 161 10.04 -18.32 4.41
CA ASP A 161 8.90 -19.11 3.95
C ASP A 161 8.27 -18.46 2.72
N LEU A 162 8.49 -19.08 1.56
CA LEU A 162 8.00 -18.61 0.27
C LEU A 162 6.58 -19.10 -0.06
N SER A 163 5.93 -19.88 0.83
CA SER A 163 4.57 -20.38 0.61
C SER A 163 3.49 -19.31 0.76
N LYS A 164 3.85 -18.16 1.34
CA LYS A 164 2.94 -17.03 1.59
C LYS A 164 3.45 -15.75 0.90
N PRO A 165 2.59 -14.76 0.67
CA PRO A 165 3.01 -13.46 0.13
C PRO A 165 4.02 -12.77 1.06
N LEU A 166 5.06 -12.18 0.47
CA LEU A 166 6.14 -11.51 1.19
C LEU A 166 6.13 -10.00 0.97
N TRP A 167 6.29 -9.23 2.02
CA TRP A 167 6.55 -7.79 1.94
C TRP A 167 7.98 -7.50 2.35
N ALA A 168 8.60 -6.50 1.71
CA ALA A 168 9.88 -6.00 2.18
C ALA A 168 9.68 -5.23 3.49
N VAL A 169 10.64 -5.39 4.41
CA VAL A 169 10.72 -4.66 5.67
C VAL A 169 12.04 -3.90 5.68
N ILE A 170 11.98 -2.62 5.97
CA ILE A 170 13.15 -1.75 6.12
C ILE A 170 13.05 -1.09 7.49
N ASP A 171 14.09 -1.22 8.30
CA ASP A 171 14.27 -0.46 9.54
C ASP A 171 15.31 0.63 9.26
N ILE A 172 14.83 1.87 9.09
CA ILE A 172 15.68 3.05 8.97
C ILE A 172 16.31 3.26 10.35
N TYR A 173 17.46 2.65 10.59
CA TYR A 173 18.06 2.53 11.92
C TYR A 173 19.44 3.18 11.99
N GLY A 174 19.80 3.67 13.17
CA GLY A 174 21.17 4.08 13.48
C GLY A 174 21.59 5.33 12.72
N GLN A 175 22.71 5.25 12.01
CA GLN A 175 23.22 6.34 11.20
C GLN A 175 22.29 6.70 10.04
N THR A 176 21.62 5.71 9.43
CA THR A 176 20.74 5.98 8.30
C THR A 176 19.48 6.72 8.75
N CYS A 177 19.26 7.91 8.18
CA CYS A 177 18.14 8.78 8.51
C CYS A 177 17.08 8.82 7.42
N SER A 178 17.45 8.65 6.15
CA SER A 178 16.46 8.60 5.09
C SER A 178 16.86 7.71 3.94
N VAL A 179 15.83 7.13 3.32
CA VAL A 179 15.96 6.22 2.18
C VAL A 179 14.90 6.53 1.13
N PHE A 180 15.27 6.37 -0.13
CA PHE A 180 14.37 6.55 -1.27
C PHE A 180 14.18 5.25 -2.03
N LEU A 181 12.93 4.87 -2.23
CA LEU A 181 12.53 3.66 -2.93
C LEU A 181 12.48 3.93 -4.44
N LEU A 182 13.45 3.36 -5.16
CA LEU A 182 13.60 3.51 -6.62
C LEU A 182 12.68 2.56 -7.40
N GLY A 183 12.03 1.62 -6.72
CA GLY A 183 11.19 0.58 -7.31
C GLY A 183 11.81 -0.80 -7.20
N SER A 184 11.42 -1.71 -8.10
CA SER A 184 11.95 -3.07 -8.15
C SER A 184 12.19 -3.57 -9.57
N GLU A 185 13.07 -4.56 -9.69
CA GLU A 185 13.31 -5.29 -10.92
C GLU A 185 13.35 -6.80 -10.69
N LYS A 186 12.91 -7.56 -11.68
CA LYS A 186 13.02 -9.03 -11.70
C LYS A 186 13.56 -9.46 -13.06
N LYS A 187 14.73 -10.10 -13.05
CA LYS A 187 15.39 -10.62 -14.25
C LYS A 187 14.96 -12.07 -14.48
N ALA A 188 14.49 -12.36 -15.68
CA ALA A 188 14.28 -13.69 -16.21
C ALA A 188 15.29 -13.94 -17.36
N LEU A 189 15.29 -15.15 -17.91
CA LEU A 189 16.24 -15.55 -18.98
C LEU A 189 16.19 -14.63 -20.20
N ILE A 190 15.00 -14.20 -20.61
CA ILE A 190 14.77 -13.44 -21.85
C ILE A 190 14.15 -12.06 -21.64
N SER A 191 13.86 -11.67 -20.40
CA SER A 191 13.15 -10.42 -20.11
C SER A 191 13.51 -9.86 -18.75
N THR A 192 13.47 -8.52 -18.62
CA THR A 192 13.51 -7.84 -17.33
C THR A 192 12.18 -7.17 -17.07
N SER A 193 11.53 -7.57 -15.99
CA SER A 193 10.34 -6.92 -15.45
C SER A 193 10.74 -5.83 -14.48
N ARG A 194 10.06 -4.68 -14.52
CA ARG A 194 10.30 -3.55 -13.61
C ARG A 194 8.99 -3.07 -13.00
N SER A 195 9.06 -2.50 -11.80
CA SER A 195 7.95 -1.73 -11.27
C SER A 195 7.74 -0.48 -12.12
N CYS A 196 6.50 -0.15 -12.43
CA CYS A 196 6.19 1.14 -13.05
C CYS A 196 6.34 2.28 -12.04
N PRO A 197 6.38 3.54 -12.50
CA PRO A 197 6.31 4.70 -11.62
C PRO A 197 5.13 4.58 -10.65
N ALA A 198 5.33 4.99 -9.41
CA ALA A 198 4.22 5.06 -8.48
C ALA A 198 3.29 6.22 -8.87
N PRO A 199 1.96 6.06 -8.72
CA PRO A 199 1.00 7.12 -8.99
C PRO A 199 1.41 8.39 -8.25
N GLU A 200 1.46 9.52 -8.96
CA GLU A 200 1.71 10.79 -8.29
C GLU A 200 0.52 11.12 -7.39
N PRO A 201 0.75 11.67 -6.19
CA PRO A 201 -0.32 12.25 -5.39
C PRO A 201 -1.01 13.33 -6.24
N LEU A 202 -2.34 13.29 -6.32
CA LEU A 202 -3.11 14.37 -6.91
C LEU A 202 -2.69 15.68 -6.23
N THR A 203 -2.28 16.66 -7.01
CA THR A 203 -1.92 17.99 -6.52
C THR A 203 -3.16 18.71 -5.99
N SER A 204 -3.02 19.76 -5.17
CA SER A 204 -4.21 20.52 -4.73
C SER A 204 -4.98 21.08 -5.93
N SER A 205 -4.27 21.48 -6.99
CA SER A 205 -4.87 21.90 -8.25
C SER A 205 -5.66 20.79 -8.94
N ASP A 206 -5.22 19.52 -8.87
CA ASP A 206 -5.98 18.40 -9.42
C ASP A 206 -7.26 18.15 -8.62
N ILE A 207 -7.19 18.31 -7.30
CA ILE A 207 -8.33 18.18 -6.39
C ILE A 207 -9.33 19.32 -6.63
N ASP A 208 -8.86 20.56 -6.76
CA ASP A 208 -9.69 21.74 -7.04
C ASP A 208 -10.37 21.62 -8.42
N ASN A 209 -9.64 21.12 -9.42
CA ASN A 209 -10.18 20.84 -10.75
C ASN A 209 -11.25 19.75 -10.71
N ILE A 210 -11.05 18.68 -9.94
CA ILE A 210 -12.04 17.62 -9.73
C ILE A 210 -13.28 18.18 -9.03
N HIS A 211 -13.13 19.00 -7.98
CA HIS A 211 -14.25 19.63 -7.29
C HIS A 211 -15.03 20.58 -8.22
N SER A 212 -14.34 21.36 -9.05
CA SER A 212 -14.94 22.24 -10.06
C SER A 212 -15.72 21.45 -11.12
N TRP A 213 -15.14 20.35 -11.62
CA TRP A 213 -15.81 19.45 -12.56
C TRP A 213 -17.06 18.81 -11.94
N ILE A 214 -16.96 18.28 -10.71
CA ILE A 214 -18.10 17.69 -10.00
C ILE A 214 -19.21 18.74 -9.80
N SER A 215 -18.86 19.97 -9.44
CA SER A 215 -19.84 21.07 -9.32
C SER A 215 -20.50 21.39 -10.67
N THR A 216 -19.74 21.38 -11.75
CA THR A 216 -20.25 21.66 -13.10
C THR A 216 -21.20 20.56 -13.57
N VAL A 217 -20.84 19.29 -13.38
CA VAL A 217 -21.70 18.15 -13.73
C VAL A 217 -22.97 18.13 -12.88
N SER A 218 -22.88 18.44 -11.59
CA SER A 218 -24.06 18.51 -10.71
C SER A 218 -25.04 19.59 -11.17
N LYS A 219 -24.54 20.78 -11.54
CA LYS A 219 -25.37 21.86 -12.10
C LYS A 219 -26.04 21.48 -13.41
N LEU A 220 -25.34 20.75 -14.29
CA LEU A 220 -25.92 20.27 -15.55
C LEU A 220 -27.03 19.22 -15.33
N CYS A 221 -26.91 18.41 -14.28
CA CYS A 221 -27.97 17.47 -13.90
C CYS A 221 -29.19 18.20 -13.31
N GLU A 222 -28.98 19.22 -12.48
CA GLU A 222 -30.06 20.06 -11.92
C GLU A 222 -30.79 20.86 -13.02
N ASP A 223 -30.07 21.48 -13.96
CA ASP A 223 -30.65 22.23 -15.10
C ASP A 223 -31.44 21.32 -16.07
N SER A 224 -31.17 20.01 -16.08
CA SER A 224 -31.89 19.04 -16.94
C SER A 224 -33.23 18.62 -16.37
N GLU A 225 -33.43 18.73 -15.05
CA GLU A 225 -34.72 18.41 -14.40
C GLU A 225 -35.68 19.61 -14.45
N ASP A 226 -35.16 20.85 -14.53
CA ASP A 226 -35.98 22.07 -14.67
C ASP A 226 -36.45 22.35 -16.12
N ARG A 227 -36.08 21.52 -17.10
CA ARG A 227 -36.55 21.63 -18.50
C ARG A 227 -37.51 20.53 -18.94
N VAL A 228 -38.06 19.76 -18.00
CA VAL A 228 -39.18 18.84 -18.26
C VAL A 228 -40.43 19.29 -17.51
N SER A 229 -40.81 20.54 -17.73
CA SER A 229 -42.16 21.02 -17.48
C SER A 229 -42.43 22.14 -18.48
N ASP A 230 -42.67 21.77 -19.75
CA ASP A 230 -43.44 22.55 -20.73
C ASP A 230 -43.25 21.93 -22.14
N LEU A 231 -43.83 20.74 -22.36
CA LEU A 231 -44.47 20.42 -23.65
C LEU A 231 -45.35 19.15 -23.57
N ASP A 232 -46.55 19.32 -24.11
CA ASP A 232 -47.52 18.35 -24.63
C ASP A 232 -48.42 17.53 -23.70
N ARG A 233 -49.61 18.11 -23.52
CA ARG A 233 -50.90 17.44 -23.69
C ARG A 233 -51.05 16.84 -25.09
N ASP A 234 -51.73 15.70 -25.10
CA ASP A 234 -52.60 15.17 -26.15
C ASP A 234 -51.99 14.46 -27.39
N VAL A 235 -52.44 13.20 -27.52
CA VAL A 235 -52.99 12.56 -28.75
C VAL A 235 -52.07 11.66 -29.62
N THR A 236 -52.36 10.36 -29.47
CA THR A 236 -52.39 9.23 -30.43
C THR A 236 -51.12 8.67 -31.11
N ALA A 237 -51.05 7.33 -31.06
CA ALA A 237 -50.52 6.34 -32.04
C ALA A 237 -49.10 6.61 -32.60
N ASP A 238 -48.14 5.70 -32.55
CA ASP A 238 -48.17 4.28 -32.91
C ASP A 238 -46.85 3.61 -32.45
N LYS A 239 -46.78 2.30 -32.60
CA LYS A 239 -45.67 1.35 -32.29
C LYS A 239 -44.28 1.85 -32.78
N HIS A 240 -43.09 1.41 -32.34
CA HIS A 240 -42.61 0.15 -31.79
C HIS A 240 -41.10 0.31 -31.40
N TRP A 241 -40.66 -0.51 -30.44
CA TRP A 241 -39.29 -1.02 -30.23
C TRP A 241 -38.16 -0.13 -29.66
N GLY A 242 -37.79 -0.43 -28.41
CA GLY A 242 -36.37 -0.62 -28.07
C GLY A 242 -35.75 0.24 -26.97
N LEU A 243 -36.14 0.07 -25.70
CA LEU A 243 -35.17 0.09 -24.57
C LEU A 243 -35.78 -0.43 -23.25
N LYS A 244 -35.99 -1.76 -23.16
CA LYS A 244 -36.10 -2.43 -21.86
C LYS A 244 -34.70 -2.88 -21.43
N ARG A 245 -34.12 -2.21 -20.44
CA ARG A 245 -33.53 -2.82 -19.22
C ARG A 245 -32.78 -1.79 -18.38
N MET A 246 -32.93 -1.94 -17.07
CA MET A 246 -32.27 -1.22 -15.96
C MET A 246 -32.87 0.11 -15.47
N ILE A 247 -34.15 0.08 -15.07
CA ILE A 247 -34.53 0.62 -13.75
C ILE A 247 -35.45 -0.41 -13.11
N GLY A 248 -34.99 -1.06 -12.05
CA GLY A 248 -35.75 -2.05 -11.32
C GLY A 248 -35.24 -2.19 -9.90
N MET A 249 -36.05 -1.66 -8.98
CA MET A 249 -36.16 -2.00 -7.55
C MET A 249 -35.37 -1.16 -6.53
N ARG A 250 -36.11 -0.19 -5.95
CA ARG A 250 -35.97 0.26 -4.56
C ARG A 250 -36.78 -0.64 -3.62
N LYS A 251 -36.24 -0.79 -2.40
CA LYS A 251 -36.88 -0.97 -1.08
C LYS A 251 -37.69 -2.24 -0.76
N LEU A 252 -37.28 -2.91 0.32
CA LEU A 252 -38.18 -3.13 1.47
C LEU A 252 -37.37 -3.23 2.79
N LEU A 253 -37.89 -2.60 3.85
CA LEU A 253 -37.37 -2.61 5.22
C LEU A 253 -38.46 -3.24 6.14
N VAL A 254 -37.98 -3.89 7.20
CA VAL A 254 -38.63 -4.33 8.46
C VAL A 254 -39.59 -5.54 8.41
N HIS A 255 -39.18 -6.63 9.06
CA HIS A 255 -39.91 -7.20 10.21
C HIS A 255 -39.04 -8.17 11.03
N PHE A 256 -39.05 -7.98 12.35
CA PHE A 256 -38.53 -8.88 13.37
C PHE A 256 -39.34 -10.18 13.42
N SER A 257 -38.69 -11.33 13.59
CA SER A 257 -39.18 -12.42 14.45
C SER A 257 -38.07 -13.41 14.79
N VAL A 258 -38.03 -13.84 16.06
CA VAL A 258 -37.11 -14.83 16.67
C VAL A 258 -37.80 -16.21 16.64
N PRO A 259 -37.06 -17.33 16.53
CA PRO A 259 -36.98 -18.30 17.63
C PRO A 259 -35.54 -18.84 17.80
N SER A 260 -34.94 -18.88 19.00
CA SER A 260 -35.05 -19.90 20.07
C SER A 260 -34.67 -21.33 19.69
N ILE A 261 -33.92 -21.97 20.62
CA ILE A 261 -33.47 -23.37 20.75
C ILE A 261 -32.05 -23.64 20.22
N ASP A 262 -31.14 -24.36 20.89
CA ASP A 262 -30.82 -24.65 22.30
C ASP A 262 -29.49 -25.45 22.23
N ILE A 263 -28.54 -25.09 23.09
CA ILE A 263 -27.77 -25.99 23.97
C ILE A 263 -27.38 -27.38 23.41
N PHE A 264 -26.08 -27.61 23.22
CA PHE A 264 -25.42 -28.73 23.91
C PHE A 264 -23.98 -28.38 24.28
N ARG A 265 -23.69 -28.71 25.53
CA ARG A 265 -22.51 -28.49 26.35
C ARG A 265 -21.92 -29.88 26.62
N ASP A 266 -20.61 -30.01 26.63
CA ASP A 266 -19.78 -31.07 27.27
C ASP A 266 -18.31 -30.70 26.90
N GLU A 267 -17.37 -30.24 27.74
CA GLU A 267 -16.86 -30.73 29.05
C GLU A 267 -16.52 -32.23 28.96
N PHE A 268 -15.31 -32.78 29.12
CA PHE A 268 -14.05 -32.54 29.85
C PHE A 268 -12.90 -33.27 29.09
N HIS A 269 -11.58 -33.04 29.26
CA HIS A 269 -10.78 -33.43 30.43
C HIS A 269 -9.33 -32.90 30.32
N PHE A 270 -8.80 -32.50 31.48
CA PHE A 270 -7.38 -32.36 31.80
C PHE A 270 -6.63 -33.69 31.67
N TYR A 271 -5.42 -33.65 31.10
CA TYR A 271 -4.17 -34.15 31.70
C TYR A 271 -2.98 -33.41 31.08
#